data_AF-A0A223NSW2-F1
#
_entry.id   AF-A0A223NSW2-F1
#
_cell.length_a   1.000
_cell.length_b   1.000
_cell.length_c   1.000
_cell.angle_alpha   90.00
_cell.angle_beta   90.00
_cell.angle_gamma   90.00
#
_symmetry.space_group_name_H-M   'P 1'
#
loop_
_entity.id
_entity.type
_entity.pdbx_description
1 polymer ?
#
loop_
_entity_poly.entity_id
_entity_poly.type
_entity_poly.pdbx_seq_one_letter_code
_entity_poly.pdbx_strand_id
1 'polypeptide(L)'
;MKNSIYGSLTFILALFVISACNKYGSLSDYKNGQLVASSYKVKINQPDSLILIGAKATDAISWSVIPSGYDSVITKNNTSLIFFKKSGKYQVRTNNGATTATASITVSDSIYYPTEQYTMVSLIGDEITFVPHYYKSKTSDSAYLSFVVQTHNSYCSSGSLRFTDSVVNNTYGVHLLNAVQPTQCTLGTTPITAIVNFTKNQSVSLANGTFPLSVTLNGITYTGSIVATTTTISFNWNYTAGVLISPKQINR
;
A
#
# COMPACT_ATOMS: atom_id res chain seq x y z
N MET A 1 52.20 -30.27 -12.51
CA MET A 1 52.32 -28.86 -12.08
C MET A 1 50.94 -28.39 -11.65
N LYS A 2 50.75 -28.23 -10.34
CA LYS A 2 49.55 -27.67 -9.72
C LYS A 2 49.83 -26.20 -9.40
N ASN A 3 48.83 -25.32 -9.58
CA ASN A 3 48.35 -24.34 -8.59
C ASN A 3 47.79 -23.04 -9.19
N SER A 4 46.65 -22.63 -8.63
CA SER A 4 46.26 -21.26 -8.28
C SER A 4 45.67 -20.33 -9.36
N ILE A 5 44.34 -20.40 -9.51
CA ILE A 5 43.51 -19.28 -9.99
C ILE A 5 42.27 -19.19 -9.08
N TYR A 6 42.48 -18.75 -7.83
CA TYR A 6 41.40 -18.33 -6.95
C TYR A 6 41.92 -17.16 -6.11
N GLY A 7 41.67 -15.95 -6.57
CA GLY A 7 42.10 -14.77 -5.83
C GLY A 7 41.87 -13.50 -6.63
N SER A 8 40.59 -13.12 -6.81
CA SER A 8 40.14 -11.74 -7.08
C SER A 8 38.63 -11.74 -7.35
N LEU A 9 37.79 -12.10 -6.37
CA LEU A 9 36.34 -11.89 -6.49
C LEU A 9 35.66 -11.60 -5.14
N THR A 10 36.35 -10.89 -4.25
CA THR A 10 35.83 -10.58 -2.90
C THR A 10 36.06 -9.12 -2.52
N PHE A 11 35.96 -8.19 -3.47
CA PHE A 11 36.13 -6.75 -3.20
C PHE A 11 35.15 -5.83 -3.95
N ILE A 12 34.05 -6.36 -4.48
CA ILE A 12 33.01 -5.57 -5.15
C ILE A 12 31.64 -6.03 -4.64
N LEU A 13 31.42 -5.97 -3.33
CA LEU A 13 30.07 -6.15 -2.75
C LEU A 13 29.93 -5.41 -1.41
N ALA A 14 30.44 -4.18 -1.35
CA ALA A 14 30.33 -3.31 -0.17
C ALA A 14 29.94 -1.87 -0.54
N LEU A 15 29.33 -1.64 -1.70
CA LEU A 15 29.07 -0.27 -2.22
C LEU A 15 27.61 0.09 -2.50
N PHE A 16 26.62 -0.73 -2.16
CA PHE A 16 25.21 -0.39 -2.48
C PHE A 16 24.24 -0.62 -1.33
N VAL A 17 24.51 -0.02 -0.17
CA VAL A 17 23.47 0.26 0.83
C VAL A 17 23.55 1.71 1.30
N ILE A 18 23.65 2.65 0.35
CA ILE A 18 23.25 4.02 0.64
C ILE A 18 21.76 4.08 0.33
N SER A 19 20.92 3.75 1.32
CA SER A 19 19.53 4.15 1.26
C SER A 19 19.54 5.68 1.17
N ALA A 20 19.22 6.22 0.00
CA ALA A 20 18.96 7.63 -0.15
C ALA A 20 17.70 7.95 0.64
N CYS A 21 17.87 8.26 1.92
CA CYS A 21 16.96 9.13 2.64
C CYS A 21 16.90 10.40 1.79
N ASN A 22 15.81 10.59 1.05
CA ASN A 22 15.53 11.86 0.39
C ASN A 22 15.59 12.93 1.48
N LYS A 23 16.67 13.72 1.46
CA LYS A 23 16.89 14.82 2.39
C LYS A 23 15.83 15.85 2.05
N TYR A 24 14.75 15.86 2.82
CA TYR A 24 13.71 16.88 2.80
C TYR A 24 14.36 18.26 2.92
N GLY A 25 14.54 18.96 1.79
CA GLY A 25 15.11 20.30 1.69
C GLY A 25 16.58 20.40 2.14
N SER A 26 17.39 21.21 1.45
CA SER A 26 18.68 21.59 2.03
C SER A 26 18.43 22.45 3.27
N LEU A 27 18.58 21.86 4.47
CA LEU A 27 18.52 22.58 5.74
C LEU A 27 19.66 23.60 5.95
N SER A 28 20.42 23.95 4.90
CA SER A 28 21.64 24.76 4.97
C SER A 28 21.40 26.18 5.49
N ASP A 29 20.17 26.69 5.34
CA ASP A 29 19.86 28.08 5.65
C ASP A 29 19.30 28.27 7.07
N TYR A 30 19.05 27.15 7.78
CA TYR A 30 18.49 27.20 9.13
C TYR A 30 19.57 27.25 10.20
N LYS A 31 19.38 28.12 11.19
CA LYS A 31 20.32 28.25 12.31
C LYS A 31 20.02 27.21 13.38
N ASN A 32 21.07 26.72 14.05
CA ASN A 32 20.91 25.87 15.24
C ASN A 32 20.03 26.58 16.28
N GLY A 33 19.11 25.83 16.88
CA GLY A 33 18.12 26.35 17.82
C GLY A 33 16.87 26.95 17.16
N GLN A 34 16.76 26.92 15.83
CA GLN A 34 15.54 27.34 15.13
C GLN A 34 14.49 26.23 15.13
N LEU A 35 13.23 26.59 15.38
CA LEU A 35 12.08 25.71 15.19
C LEU A 35 11.52 25.93 13.78
N VAL A 36 11.49 24.87 12.97
CA VAL A 36 11.03 24.93 11.57
C VAL A 36 9.79 24.08 11.41
N ALA A 37 8.73 24.67 10.86
CA ALA A 37 7.48 23.99 10.52
C ALA A 37 7.44 23.59 9.04
N SER A 38 6.74 22.50 8.72
CA SER A 38 6.52 22.07 7.33
C SER A 38 5.57 23.01 6.58
N SER A 39 4.64 23.64 7.29
CA SER A 39 3.84 24.76 6.81
C SER A 39 3.48 25.73 7.92
N TYR A 40 3.69 27.03 7.71
CA TYR A 40 3.26 28.08 8.66
C TYR A 40 1.78 28.47 8.51
N LYS A 41 1.08 27.91 7.51
CA LYS A 41 -0.35 28.10 7.26
C LYS A 41 -1.01 26.75 7.01
N VAL A 42 -1.92 26.34 7.89
CA VAL A 42 -2.58 25.04 7.82
C VAL A 42 -4.10 25.17 7.99
N LYS A 43 -4.83 24.11 7.64
CA LYS A 43 -6.28 23.98 7.85
C LYS A 43 -6.57 23.29 9.18
N ILE A 44 -7.79 23.41 9.70
CA ILE A 44 -8.25 22.61 10.86
C ILE A 44 -8.06 21.12 10.54
N ASN A 45 -7.51 20.33 11.47
CA ASN A 45 -7.17 18.92 11.34
C ASN A 45 -6.06 18.59 10.31
N GLN A 46 -5.43 19.58 9.68
CA GLN A 46 -4.24 19.33 8.87
C GLN A 46 -3.04 19.08 9.79
N PRO A 47 -2.36 17.92 9.69
CA PRO A 47 -1.14 17.70 10.44
C PRO A 47 -0.03 18.63 9.92
N ASP A 48 0.73 19.21 10.85
CA ASP A 48 1.97 19.93 10.53
C ASP A 48 3.14 19.30 11.28
N SER A 49 4.25 19.09 10.57
CA SER A 49 5.47 18.54 11.16
C SER A 49 6.42 19.68 11.53
N LEU A 50 6.97 19.65 12.74
CA LEU A 50 7.97 20.61 13.21
C LEU A 50 9.27 19.91 13.61
N ILE A 51 10.40 20.57 13.39
CA ILE A 51 11.73 20.09 13.75
C ILE A 51 12.53 21.18 14.48
N LEU A 52 13.17 20.82 15.60
CA LEU A 52 14.16 21.70 16.24
C LEU A 52 15.53 21.46 15.59
N ILE A 53 16.02 22.46 14.85
CA ILE A 53 17.28 22.38 14.11
C ILE A 53 18.46 22.37 15.08
N GLY A 54 19.40 21.44 14.86
CA GLY A 54 20.60 21.28 15.67
C GLY A 54 20.42 20.41 16.93
N ALA A 55 19.19 20.00 17.27
CA ALA A 55 18.94 19.05 18.34
C ALA A 55 19.20 17.60 17.87
N LYS A 56 19.76 16.78 18.75
CA LYS A 56 20.01 15.34 18.52
C LYS A 56 18.76 14.53 18.82
N ALA A 57 18.72 13.32 18.28
CA ALA A 57 17.59 12.42 18.50
C ALA A 57 17.43 11.98 19.97
N THR A 58 18.50 12.06 20.76
CA THR A 58 18.55 11.71 22.18
C THR A 58 18.21 12.88 23.12
N ASP A 59 18.01 14.08 22.59
CA ASP A 59 17.76 15.25 23.42
C ASP A 59 16.34 15.21 24.00
N ALA A 60 16.19 15.54 25.28
CA ALA A 60 14.88 15.69 25.91
C ALA A 60 14.28 17.05 25.52
N ILE A 61 13.30 17.04 24.63
CA ILE A 61 12.64 18.27 24.15
C ILE A 61 11.20 18.30 24.64
N SER A 62 10.88 19.36 25.38
CA SER A 62 9.49 19.67 25.76
C SER A 62 8.82 20.52 24.69
N TRP A 63 7.56 20.23 24.41
CA TRP A 63 6.75 20.90 23.39
C TRP A 63 5.52 21.54 24.05
N SER A 64 5.17 22.75 23.64
CA SER A 64 3.94 23.43 24.08
C SER A 64 3.33 24.25 22.95
N VAL A 65 2.02 24.43 23.00
CA VAL A 65 1.26 25.18 21.99
C VAL A 65 0.34 26.16 22.69
N ILE A 66 0.39 27.43 22.29
CA ILE A 66 -0.39 28.53 22.89
C ILE A 66 -1.09 29.31 21.77
N PRO A 67 -2.40 29.64 21.87
CA PRO A 67 -3.33 29.26 22.95
C PRO A 67 -3.73 27.78 22.89
N SER A 68 -4.44 27.30 23.92
CA SER A 68 -5.05 25.97 23.91
C SER A 68 -6.04 25.85 22.74
N GLY A 69 -6.01 24.74 22.00
CA GLY A 69 -6.84 24.54 20.81
C GLY A 69 -6.30 23.54 19.79
N TYR A 70 -5.20 22.85 20.13
CA TYR A 70 -4.70 21.69 19.43
C TYR A 70 -5.37 20.41 19.96
N ASP A 71 -5.41 19.35 19.15
CA ASP A 71 -5.87 18.03 19.56
C ASP A 71 -4.76 17.24 20.27
N SER A 72 -3.64 17.13 19.56
CA SER A 72 -2.55 16.24 19.91
C SER A 72 -1.23 16.82 19.42
N VAL A 73 -0.19 16.53 20.20
CA VAL A 73 1.21 16.75 19.83
C VAL A 73 1.87 15.39 19.95
N ILE A 74 2.22 14.80 18.82
CA ILE A 74 2.93 13.51 18.77
C ILE A 74 4.40 13.82 18.58
N THR A 75 5.22 13.50 19.58
CA THR A 75 6.66 13.80 19.54
C THR A 75 7.46 12.54 19.21
N LYS A 76 8.46 12.68 18.36
CA LYS A 76 9.47 11.64 18.13
C LYS A 76 10.83 12.32 18.03
N ASN A 77 11.71 12.06 19.00
CA ASN A 77 13.04 12.66 19.03
C ASN A 77 12.97 14.20 18.98
N ASN A 78 13.68 14.83 18.04
CA ASN A 78 13.68 16.28 17.84
C ASN A 78 12.55 16.81 16.94
N THR A 79 11.56 15.97 16.60
CA THR A 79 10.41 16.36 15.77
C THR A 79 9.09 16.19 16.51
N SER A 80 8.08 16.95 16.06
CA SER A 80 6.70 16.75 16.46
C SER A 80 5.74 16.81 15.27
N LEU A 81 4.61 16.15 15.40
CA LEU A 81 3.45 16.23 14.53
C LEU A 81 2.30 16.83 15.34
N ILE A 82 1.75 17.95 14.88
CA ILE A 82 0.70 18.68 15.61
C ILE A 82 -0.58 18.72 14.79
N PHE A 83 -1.71 18.49 15.47
CA PHE A 83 -3.06 18.60 14.91
C PHE A 83 -3.81 19.74 15.58
N PHE A 84 -4.34 20.69 14.80
CA PHE A 84 -5.10 21.84 15.32
C PHE A 84 -6.60 21.64 15.13
N LYS A 85 -7.43 21.78 16.19
CA LYS A 85 -8.88 21.59 16.11
C LYS A 85 -9.67 22.86 15.84
N LYS A 86 -9.07 24.02 16.09
CA LYS A 86 -9.71 25.32 15.94
C LYS A 86 -8.87 26.21 15.03
N SER A 87 -9.53 27.09 14.31
CA SER A 87 -8.85 28.16 13.58
C SER A 87 -8.27 29.18 14.55
N GLY A 88 -7.19 29.83 14.16
CA GLY A 88 -6.51 30.81 15.00
C GLY A 88 -5.02 30.96 14.71
N LYS A 89 -4.37 31.82 15.48
CA LYS A 89 -2.92 31.99 15.46
C LYS A 89 -2.35 31.28 16.67
N TYR A 90 -1.42 30.37 16.44
CA TYR A 90 -0.77 29.56 17.47
C TYR A 90 0.72 29.84 17.49
N GLN A 91 1.30 29.82 18.69
CA GLN A 91 2.74 29.72 18.90
C GLN A 91 3.06 28.32 19.39
N VAL A 92 3.85 27.58 18.61
CA VAL A 92 4.46 26.33 19.04
C VAL A 92 5.81 26.68 19.64
N ARG A 93 6.09 26.19 20.84
CA ARG A 93 7.35 26.42 21.55
C ARG A 93 8.01 25.10 21.90
N THR A 94 9.32 25.04 21.73
CA THR A 94 10.14 23.93 22.22
C THR A 94 11.13 24.44 23.25
N ASN A 95 11.48 23.58 24.21
CA ASN A 95 12.56 23.83 25.16
C ASN A 95 13.34 22.54 25.42
N ASN A 96 14.67 22.58 25.20
CA ASN A 96 15.60 21.48 25.45
C ASN A 96 16.51 21.70 26.69
N GLY A 97 16.10 22.61 27.60
CA GLY A 97 16.85 23.01 28.79
C GLY A 97 17.87 24.12 28.55
N ALA A 98 18.44 24.21 27.34
CA ALA A 98 19.43 25.23 26.98
C ALA A 98 18.86 26.33 26.07
N THR A 99 17.88 25.99 25.23
CA THR A 99 17.33 26.87 24.20
C THR A 99 15.82 26.74 24.17
N THR A 100 15.13 27.89 24.13
CA THR A 100 13.71 27.96 23.80
C THR A 100 13.56 28.46 22.37
N ALA A 101 12.86 27.71 21.54
CA ALA A 101 12.59 28.07 20.16
C ALA A 101 11.08 28.19 19.93
N THR A 102 10.66 29.08 19.04
CA THR A 102 9.23 29.35 18.78
C THR A 102 8.94 29.42 17.29
N ALA A 103 7.80 28.87 16.87
CA ALA A 103 7.25 28.99 15.54
C ALA A 103 5.79 29.48 15.61
N SER A 104 5.42 30.41 14.74
CA SER A 104 4.05 30.93 14.66
C SER A 104 3.28 30.27 13.51
N ILE A 105 2.21 29.56 13.83
CA ILE A 105 1.37 28.82 12.88
C ILE A 105 0.01 29.52 12.78
N THR A 106 -0.48 29.73 11.56
CA THR A 106 -1.84 30.23 11.32
C THR A 106 -2.72 29.09 10.84
N VAL A 107 -3.80 28.82 11.56
CA VAL A 107 -4.80 27.80 11.21
C VAL A 107 -6.02 28.51 10.63
N SER A 108 -6.37 28.23 9.38
CA SER A 108 -7.58 28.77 8.75
C SER A 108 -8.85 28.10 9.29
N ASP A 109 -10.00 28.69 9.00
CA ASP A 109 -11.34 28.16 9.31
C ASP A 109 -11.76 26.98 8.41
N SER A 110 -10.99 26.69 7.36
CA SER A 110 -11.21 25.55 6.48
C SER A 110 -10.83 24.25 7.18
N ILE A 111 -11.65 23.21 7.01
CA ILE A 111 -11.32 21.86 7.49
C ILE A 111 -10.45 21.16 6.44
N TYR A 112 -9.38 20.53 6.92
CA TYR A 112 -8.55 19.63 6.15
C TYR A 112 -9.29 18.33 5.93
N TYR A 113 -9.66 18.11 4.69
CA TYR A 113 -10.01 16.82 4.18
C TYR A 113 -8.79 16.34 3.40
N PRO A 114 -8.06 15.31 3.86
CA PRO A 114 -7.01 14.72 3.04
C PRO A 114 -7.68 14.20 1.78
N THR A 115 -7.58 14.96 0.69
CA THR A 115 -7.95 14.46 -0.63
C THR A 115 -6.77 13.62 -1.09
N GLU A 116 -6.77 12.34 -0.70
CA GLU A 116 -5.93 11.39 -1.40
C GLU A 116 -6.41 11.37 -2.85
N GLN A 117 -5.62 11.98 -3.73
CA GLN A 117 -5.87 11.88 -5.15
C GLN A 117 -5.45 10.49 -5.58
N TYR A 118 -6.36 9.78 -6.24
CA TYR A 118 -6.10 8.46 -6.79
C TYR A 118 -6.00 8.55 -8.30
N THR A 119 -5.09 7.78 -8.87
CA THR A 119 -4.98 7.57 -10.30
C THR A 119 -5.31 6.13 -10.63
N MET A 120 -5.91 5.93 -11.80
CA MET A 120 -6.09 4.60 -12.38
C MET A 120 -4.85 4.28 -13.20
N VAL A 121 -4.17 3.20 -12.86
CA VAL A 121 -2.96 2.75 -13.51
C VAL A 121 -3.28 1.49 -14.31
N SER A 122 -2.87 1.50 -15.57
CA SER A 122 -3.04 0.38 -16.47
C SER A 122 -2.30 -0.86 -15.96
N LEU A 123 -2.85 -2.05 -16.24
CA LEU A 123 -2.22 -3.34 -15.96
C LEU A 123 -1.43 -3.85 -17.18
N ILE A 124 -1.25 -3.05 -18.23
CA ILE A 124 -0.51 -3.45 -19.44
C ILE A 124 0.90 -3.92 -19.08
N GLY A 125 1.28 -5.11 -19.56
CA GLY A 125 2.57 -5.73 -19.30
C GLY A 125 2.70 -6.41 -17.94
N ASP A 126 1.65 -6.41 -17.12
CA ASP A 126 1.62 -7.16 -15.87
C ASP A 126 1.20 -8.62 -16.08
N GLU A 127 1.69 -9.47 -15.20
CA GLU A 127 1.23 -10.85 -15.05
C GLU A 127 0.46 -10.97 -13.74
N ILE A 128 -0.63 -11.72 -13.74
CA ILE A 128 -1.53 -11.82 -12.59
C ILE A 128 -1.67 -13.27 -12.17
N THR A 129 -1.28 -13.58 -10.93
CA THR A 129 -1.43 -14.91 -10.35
C THR A 129 -2.73 -15.02 -9.58
N PHE A 130 -3.53 -16.02 -9.91
CA PHE A 130 -4.71 -16.44 -9.19
C PHE A 130 -4.38 -17.67 -8.34
N VAL A 131 -4.51 -17.53 -7.03
CA VAL A 131 -4.38 -18.63 -6.06
C VAL A 131 -5.78 -19.09 -5.67
N PRO A 132 -6.22 -20.28 -6.08
CA PRO A 132 -7.57 -20.75 -5.81
C PRO A 132 -7.74 -21.17 -4.36
N HIS A 133 -8.91 -20.83 -3.81
CA HIS A 133 -9.40 -21.24 -2.51
C HIS A 133 -10.87 -21.62 -2.62
N TYR A 134 -11.37 -22.38 -1.65
CA TYR A 134 -12.80 -22.65 -1.54
C TYR A 134 -13.22 -22.79 -0.09
N TYR A 135 -14.52 -22.69 0.14
CA TYR A 135 -15.15 -23.12 1.38
C TYR A 135 -16.32 -24.06 1.09
N LYS A 136 -16.49 -25.10 1.91
CA LYS A 136 -17.56 -26.09 1.75
C LYS A 136 -18.92 -25.48 2.10
N SER A 137 -19.94 -25.85 1.35
CA SER A 137 -21.32 -25.69 1.79
C SER A 137 -21.58 -26.57 3.02
N LYS A 138 -22.37 -26.06 3.98
CA LYS A 138 -22.78 -26.84 5.16
C LYS A 138 -23.93 -27.80 4.85
N THR A 139 -24.65 -27.60 3.74
CA THR A 139 -25.93 -28.25 3.45
C THR A 139 -25.90 -29.12 2.20
N SER A 140 -24.78 -29.18 1.48
CA SER A 140 -24.66 -29.87 0.20
C SER A 140 -23.21 -30.24 -0.10
N ASP A 141 -23.02 -31.21 -1.00
CA ASP A 141 -21.71 -31.51 -1.62
C ASP A 141 -21.32 -30.44 -2.65
N SER A 142 -21.54 -29.16 -2.35
CA SER A 142 -21.12 -28.02 -3.16
C SER A 142 -20.09 -27.16 -2.42
N ALA A 143 -19.32 -26.39 -3.16
CA ALA A 143 -18.30 -25.49 -2.63
C ALA A 143 -18.52 -24.08 -3.15
N TYR A 144 -17.92 -23.11 -2.49
CA TYR A 144 -17.89 -21.73 -2.94
C TYR A 144 -16.46 -21.39 -3.29
N LEU A 145 -16.22 -21.01 -4.54
CA LEU A 145 -14.90 -20.73 -5.07
C LEU A 145 -14.53 -19.27 -4.81
N SER A 146 -13.28 -19.04 -4.44
CA SER A 146 -12.66 -17.72 -4.37
C SER A 146 -11.23 -17.76 -4.90
N PHE A 147 -10.71 -16.64 -5.35
CA PHE A 147 -9.30 -16.50 -5.70
C PHE A 147 -8.64 -15.39 -4.89
N VAL A 148 -7.42 -15.64 -4.43
CA VAL A 148 -6.49 -14.57 -4.07
C VAL A 148 -5.73 -14.21 -5.34
N VAL A 149 -5.89 -12.97 -5.79
CA VAL A 149 -5.31 -12.46 -7.04
C VAL A 149 -4.16 -11.54 -6.68
N GLN A 150 -3.00 -11.73 -7.30
CA GLN A 150 -1.80 -10.94 -7.04
C GLN A 150 -1.15 -10.46 -8.35
N THR A 151 -0.80 -9.18 -8.41
CA THR A 151 0.02 -8.63 -9.50
C THR A 151 1.47 -9.09 -9.41
N HIS A 152 2.22 -9.13 -10.50
CA HIS A 152 3.68 -9.28 -10.41
C HIS A 152 4.38 -7.92 -10.36
N ASN A 153 3.86 -6.95 -11.11
CA ASN A 153 4.30 -5.57 -11.01
C ASN A 153 3.97 -4.98 -9.63
N SER A 154 4.81 -4.03 -9.21
CA SER A 154 4.62 -3.29 -7.97
C SER A 154 3.87 -1.98 -8.22
N TYR A 155 2.94 -1.68 -7.33
CA TYR A 155 2.12 -0.46 -7.31
C TYR A 155 2.25 0.19 -5.92
N CYS A 156 1.72 1.39 -5.68
CA CYS A 156 1.78 1.96 -4.32
C CYS A 156 1.21 0.95 -3.31
N SER A 157 1.82 0.80 -2.14
CA SER A 157 1.38 -0.19 -1.14
C SER A 157 0.00 0.09 -0.54
N SER A 158 -0.51 1.31 -0.64
CA SER A 158 -1.89 1.70 -0.32
C SER A 158 -2.84 1.60 -1.52
N GLY A 159 -2.37 1.06 -2.65
CA GLY A 159 -3.15 0.81 -3.84
C GLY A 159 -4.08 -0.40 -3.69
N SER A 160 -4.98 -0.54 -4.65
CA SER A 160 -5.95 -1.65 -4.73
C SER A 160 -6.16 -2.07 -6.18
N LEU A 161 -6.59 -3.31 -6.39
CA LEU A 161 -6.87 -3.85 -7.72
C LEU A 161 -8.38 -3.76 -7.95
N ARG A 162 -8.79 -3.07 -9.02
CA ARG A 162 -10.19 -3.00 -9.44
C ARG A 162 -10.49 -4.11 -10.44
N PHE A 163 -11.56 -4.83 -10.15
CA PHE A 163 -12.07 -5.91 -11.00
C PHE A 163 -13.58 -6.02 -10.87
N THR A 164 -14.20 -6.78 -11.77
CA THR A 164 -15.57 -7.27 -11.64
C THR A 164 -15.59 -8.78 -11.78
N ASP A 165 -16.44 -9.45 -11.00
CA ASP A 165 -16.68 -10.88 -11.09
C ASP A 165 -18.15 -11.16 -11.49
N SER A 166 -18.39 -12.33 -12.08
CA SER A 166 -19.72 -12.78 -12.45
C SER A 166 -19.79 -14.30 -12.54
N VAL A 167 -20.98 -14.85 -12.36
CA VAL A 167 -21.31 -16.21 -12.80
C VAL A 167 -22.54 -16.11 -13.70
N VAL A 168 -22.39 -16.42 -14.99
CA VAL A 168 -23.50 -16.33 -15.95
C VAL A 168 -23.55 -17.63 -16.72
N ASN A 169 -24.69 -18.32 -16.72
CA ASN A 169 -24.85 -19.63 -17.37
C ASN A 169 -23.73 -20.62 -16.94
N ASN A 170 -23.46 -20.71 -15.63
CA ASN A 170 -22.40 -21.53 -15.05
C ASN A 170 -20.96 -21.18 -15.51
N THR A 171 -20.77 -20.06 -16.19
CA THR A 171 -19.45 -19.53 -16.56
C THR A 171 -18.96 -18.56 -15.50
N TYR A 172 -17.84 -18.86 -14.88
CA TYR A 172 -17.15 -17.99 -13.93
C TYR A 172 -16.32 -16.96 -14.71
N GLY A 173 -16.60 -15.68 -14.49
CA GLY A 173 -15.97 -14.57 -15.20
C GLY A 173 -15.28 -13.59 -14.25
N VAL A 174 -14.05 -13.19 -14.55
CA VAL A 174 -13.33 -12.10 -13.86
C VAL A 174 -12.81 -11.11 -14.90
N HIS A 175 -13.05 -9.82 -14.71
CA HIS A 175 -12.50 -8.77 -15.56
C HIS A 175 -11.66 -7.82 -14.72
N LEU A 176 -10.33 -7.86 -14.94
CA LEU A 176 -9.35 -7.00 -14.29
C LEU A 176 -9.29 -5.66 -15.03
N LEU A 177 -9.61 -4.57 -14.33
CA LEU A 177 -9.80 -3.25 -14.95
C LEU A 177 -8.55 -2.38 -14.87
N ASN A 178 -8.04 -2.14 -13.66
CA ASN A 178 -6.89 -1.29 -13.37
C ASN A 178 -6.43 -1.46 -11.92
N ALA A 179 -5.21 -1.02 -11.64
CA ALA A 179 -4.81 -0.68 -10.29
C ALA A 179 -5.28 0.74 -9.96
N VAL A 180 -5.74 0.97 -8.73
CA VAL A 180 -6.03 2.30 -8.20
C VAL A 180 -5.06 2.59 -7.10
N GLN A 181 -4.29 3.67 -7.24
CA GLN A 181 -3.26 4.03 -6.28
C GLN A 181 -3.21 5.54 -6.05
N PRO A 182 -2.70 6.01 -4.90
CA PRO A 182 -2.50 7.44 -4.69
C PRO A 182 -1.56 8.03 -5.74
N THR A 183 -1.75 9.30 -6.08
CA THR A 183 -0.85 10.05 -6.98
C THR A 183 0.58 10.12 -6.42
N GLN A 184 0.74 10.02 -5.10
CA GLN A 184 2.04 9.97 -4.42
C GLN A 184 2.15 8.70 -3.58
N CYS A 185 3.08 7.80 -3.92
CA CYS A 185 3.37 6.60 -3.13
C CYS A 185 4.30 6.92 -1.94
N THR A 186 3.76 7.23 -0.77
CA THR A 186 4.57 7.54 0.42
C THR A 186 5.01 6.30 1.21
N LEU A 187 4.29 5.19 1.07
CA LEU A 187 4.53 3.93 1.79
C LEU A 187 5.38 2.92 0.99
N GLY A 188 5.96 3.36 -0.14
CA GLY A 188 6.66 2.48 -1.07
C GLY A 188 5.72 1.77 -2.04
N THR A 189 6.26 0.76 -2.71
CA THR A 189 5.54 -0.01 -3.72
C THR A 189 5.64 -1.50 -3.45
N THR A 190 4.53 -2.22 -3.67
CA THR A 190 4.44 -3.68 -3.53
C THR A 190 3.47 -4.23 -4.56
N PRO A 191 3.54 -5.53 -4.90
CA PRO A 191 2.45 -6.22 -5.56
C PRO A 191 1.12 -5.99 -4.84
N ILE A 192 0.06 -5.74 -5.59
CA ILE A 192 -1.30 -5.61 -5.05
C ILE A 192 -1.93 -6.99 -4.99
N THR A 193 -2.60 -7.26 -3.87
CA THR A 193 -3.42 -8.46 -3.68
C THR A 193 -4.89 -8.08 -3.57
N ALA A 194 -5.77 -8.89 -4.16
CA ALA A 194 -7.22 -8.78 -4.02
C ALA A 194 -7.89 -10.14 -3.86
N ILE A 195 -9.11 -10.16 -3.34
CA ILE A 195 -9.90 -11.39 -3.19
C ILE A 195 -11.09 -11.32 -4.13
N VAL A 196 -11.12 -12.22 -5.10
CA VAL A 196 -12.29 -12.45 -5.95
C VAL A 196 -13.18 -13.47 -5.26
N ASN A 197 -14.40 -13.06 -4.93
CA ASN A 197 -15.39 -13.95 -4.31
C ASN A 197 -16.72 -13.88 -5.07
N PHE A 198 -17.02 -14.96 -5.81
CA PHE A 198 -18.23 -15.07 -6.64
C PHE A 198 -19.53 -15.14 -5.82
N THR A 199 -19.45 -15.31 -4.50
CA THR A 199 -20.64 -15.45 -3.64
C THR A 199 -21.27 -14.14 -3.24
N LYS A 200 -20.56 -13.02 -3.40
CA LYS A 200 -21.05 -11.72 -2.93
C LYS A 200 -22.30 -11.27 -3.70
N ASN A 201 -22.43 -11.71 -4.95
CA ASN A 201 -23.51 -11.28 -5.84
C ASN A 201 -24.39 -12.44 -6.33
N GLN A 202 -24.04 -13.71 -6.09
CA GLN A 202 -24.80 -14.85 -6.56
C GLN A 202 -24.72 -16.06 -5.61
N SER A 203 -25.85 -16.72 -5.37
CA SER A 203 -25.94 -17.94 -4.54
C SER A 203 -25.49 -19.21 -5.28
N VAL A 204 -24.62 -19.08 -6.28
CA VAL A 204 -24.20 -20.22 -7.11
C VAL A 204 -23.05 -20.93 -6.43
N SER A 205 -23.35 -22.09 -5.85
CA SER A 205 -22.34 -23.00 -5.37
C SER A 205 -21.76 -23.83 -6.52
N LEU A 206 -20.45 -24.05 -6.51
CA LEU A 206 -19.72 -24.96 -7.37
C LEU A 206 -20.08 -26.41 -7.00
N ALA A 207 -21.04 -27.00 -7.72
CA ALA A 207 -21.38 -28.42 -7.61
C ALA A 207 -20.31 -29.30 -8.30
N ASN A 208 -20.44 -30.62 -8.20
CA ASN A 208 -19.60 -31.53 -8.99
C ASN A 208 -19.89 -31.34 -10.49
N GLY A 209 -18.85 -31.22 -11.31
CA GLY A 209 -18.99 -31.00 -12.75
C GLY A 209 -17.85 -30.18 -13.34
N THR A 210 -18.05 -29.76 -14.59
CA THR A 210 -17.10 -28.92 -15.34
C THR A 210 -17.74 -27.58 -15.65
N PHE A 211 -17.06 -26.49 -15.29
CA PHE A 211 -17.56 -25.13 -15.39
C PHE A 211 -16.57 -24.28 -16.21
N PRO A 212 -17.02 -23.50 -17.21
CA PRO A 212 -16.14 -22.58 -17.91
C PRO A 212 -15.60 -21.49 -16.98
N LEU A 213 -14.33 -21.12 -17.19
CA LEU A 213 -13.67 -20.01 -16.50
C LEU A 213 -13.09 -19.04 -17.53
N SER A 214 -13.38 -17.76 -17.37
CA SER A 214 -12.92 -16.68 -18.23
C SER A 214 -12.32 -15.55 -17.39
N VAL A 215 -11.09 -15.13 -17.72
CA VAL A 215 -10.44 -13.98 -17.09
C VAL A 215 -10.02 -12.98 -18.17
N THR A 216 -10.45 -11.73 -18.07
CA THR A 216 -10.04 -10.67 -18.99
C THR A 216 -9.03 -9.75 -18.31
N LEU A 217 -7.87 -9.55 -18.96
CA LEU A 217 -6.80 -8.66 -18.52
C LEU A 217 -6.37 -7.79 -19.72
N ASN A 218 -6.45 -6.46 -19.57
CA ASN A 218 -6.11 -5.50 -20.62
C ASN A 218 -6.81 -5.78 -21.97
N GLY A 219 -8.07 -6.21 -21.93
CA GLY A 219 -8.85 -6.55 -23.12
C GLY A 219 -8.54 -7.92 -23.75
N ILE A 220 -7.55 -8.66 -23.23
CA ILE A 220 -7.28 -10.04 -23.64
C ILE A 220 -8.04 -10.99 -22.72
N THR A 221 -8.84 -11.89 -23.31
CA THR A 221 -9.62 -12.88 -22.56
C THR A 221 -8.92 -14.24 -22.58
N TYR A 222 -8.61 -14.74 -21.38
CA TYR A 222 -8.03 -16.02 -21.09
C TYR A 222 -9.13 -17.00 -20.69
N THR A 223 -9.19 -18.17 -21.31
CA THR A 223 -10.26 -19.14 -21.10
C THR A 223 -9.74 -20.49 -20.65
N GLY A 224 -10.43 -21.11 -19.71
CA GLY A 224 -10.15 -22.46 -19.23
C GLY A 224 -11.39 -23.10 -18.63
N SER A 225 -11.19 -24.11 -17.78
CA SER A 225 -12.30 -24.73 -17.04
C SER A 225 -11.92 -25.10 -15.62
N ILE A 226 -12.93 -25.10 -14.76
CA ILE A 226 -12.90 -25.61 -13.39
C ILE A 226 -13.56 -26.99 -13.42
N VAL A 227 -12.87 -28.01 -12.94
CA VAL A 227 -13.40 -29.36 -12.77
C VAL A 227 -13.51 -29.64 -11.28
N ALA A 228 -14.73 -29.69 -10.78
CA ALA A 228 -15.01 -29.98 -9.37
C ALA A 228 -15.49 -31.43 -9.21
N THR A 229 -14.84 -32.16 -8.33
CA THR A 229 -15.25 -33.50 -7.88
C THR A 229 -15.59 -33.46 -6.40
N THR A 230 -15.89 -34.61 -5.80
CA THR A 230 -16.10 -34.73 -4.35
C THR A 230 -14.83 -34.47 -3.55
N THR A 231 -13.64 -34.68 -4.12
CA THR A 231 -12.35 -34.66 -3.40
C THR A 231 -11.37 -33.62 -3.91
N THR A 232 -11.60 -33.05 -5.10
CA THR A 232 -10.67 -32.10 -5.73
C THR A 232 -11.40 -31.01 -6.50
N ILE A 233 -10.73 -29.87 -6.65
CA ILE A 233 -11.05 -28.83 -7.63
C ILE A 233 -9.80 -28.63 -8.48
N SER A 234 -9.90 -28.90 -9.79
CA SER A 234 -8.80 -28.77 -10.75
C SER A 234 -9.09 -27.66 -11.76
N PHE A 235 -8.05 -26.95 -12.17
CA PHE A 235 -8.10 -25.82 -13.10
C PHE A 235 -7.35 -26.19 -14.37
N ASN A 236 -8.11 -26.46 -15.44
CA ASN A 236 -7.57 -26.69 -16.77
C ASN A 236 -7.18 -25.34 -17.38
N TRP A 237 -5.96 -24.91 -17.06
CA TRP A 237 -5.41 -23.61 -17.44
C TRP A 237 -4.04 -23.81 -18.09
N ASN A 238 -3.92 -23.53 -19.39
CA ASN A 238 -2.72 -23.81 -20.19
C ASN A 238 -1.82 -22.58 -20.41
N TYR A 239 -2.22 -21.40 -19.93
CA TYR A 239 -1.42 -20.19 -20.06
C TYR A 239 -0.20 -20.22 -19.12
N THR A 240 0.93 -19.77 -19.66
CA THR A 240 2.21 -19.60 -18.96
C THR A 240 2.63 -18.15 -18.81
N ALA A 241 1.82 -17.21 -19.32
CA ALA A 241 2.03 -15.77 -19.20
C ALA A 241 0.68 -15.03 -19.16
N GLY A 242 0.70 -13.79 -18.68
CA GLY A 242 -0.51 -12.97 -18.53
C GLY A 242 -1.30 -13.36 -17.29
N VAL A 243 -2.35 -14.18 -17.43
CA VAL A 243 -3.11 -14.70 -16.27
C VAL A 243 -2.63 -16.11 -15.93
N LEU A 244 -2.14 -16.30 -14.72
CA LEU A 244 -1.66 -17.58 -14.19
C LEU A 244 -2.62 -18.10 -13.11
N ILE A 245 -2.80 -19.42 -13.03
CA ILE A 245 -3.49 -20.08 -11.90
C ILE A 245 -2.51 -21.05 -11.23
N SER A 246 -2.27 -20.87 -9.93
CA SER A 246 -1.39 -21.73 -9.15
C SER A 246 -1.82 -21.84 -7.69
N PRO A 247 -1.99 -23.05 -7.12
CA PRO A 247 -1.85 -24.34 -7.79
C PRO A 247 -2.99 -24.62 -8.78
N LYS A 248 -2.77 -25.53 -9.74
CA LYS A 248 -3.81 -25.98 -10.70
C LYS A 248 -4.76 -27.03 -10.13
N GLN A 249 -4.54 -27.48 -8.89
CA GLN A 249 -5.42 -28.41 -8.20
C GLN A 249 -5.37 -28.14 -6.70
N ILE A 250 -6.53 -28.18 -6.06
CA ILE A 250 -6.68 -28.11 -4.60
C ILE A 250 -7.55 -29.25 -4.10
N ASN A 251 -7.28 -29.72 -2.89
CA ASN A 251 -8.07 -30.77 -2.26
C ASN A 251 -9.35 -30.18 -1.70
N ARG A 252 -10.46 -30.79 -2.09
CA ARG A 252 -11.81 -30.41 -1.70
C ARG A 252 -12.26 -31.14 -0.46
#